data_AF-A0A969K982-F1
#
_entry.id   AF-A0A969K982-F1
#
_cell.length_a   1.000
_cell.length_b   1.000
_cell.length_c   1.000
_cell.angle_alpha   90.00
_cell.angle_beta   90.00
_cell.angle_gamma   90.00
#
_symmetry.space_group_name_H-M   'P 1'
#
loop_
_entity.id
_entity.type
_entity.pdbx_description
1 polymer ?
#
loop_
_entity_poly.entity_id
_entity_poly.type
_entity_poly.pdbx_seq_one_letter_code
_entity_poly.pdbx_strand_id
1 'polypeptide(L)'
;MTQNPTMQERKTWLRVLECWLPLAQEMNRTCGWGYEAATLEALVLAALPDLRRTRTIFTARAVLWYHFRQLRRSCPRRAANGER
;
A
#
# COMPACT_ATOMS: atom_id res chain seq x y z
N MET A 1 -9.74 -11.60 21.25
CA MET A 1 -10.82 -10.64 20.92
C MET A 1 -10.79 -10.41 19.42
N THR A 2 -11.56 -11.18 18.65
CA THR A 2 -11.61 -11.07 17.18
C THR A 2 -12.72 -10.07 16.86
N GLN A 3 -12.39 -8.77 16.78
CA GLN A 3 -13.34 -7.76 16.34
C GLN A 3 -13.72 -8.06 14.89
N ASN A 4 -14.95 -8.54 14.68
CA ASN A 4 -15.52 -8.64 13.34
C ASN A 4 -15.75 -7.20 12.84
N PRO A 5 -15.08 -6.78 11.76
CA PRO A 5 -15.26 -5.43 11.23
C PRO A 5 -16.72 -5.28 10.80
N THR A 6 -17.34 -4.21 11.27
CA THR A 6 -18.75 -3.89 11.00
C THR A 6 -18.98 -3.77 9.49
N MET A 7 -20.19 -4.04 9.01
CA MET A 7 -20.51 -3.97 7.58
C MET A 7 -20.17 -2.60 6.96
N GLN A 8 -20.22 -1.54 7.78
CA GLN A 8 -19.87 -0.17 7.40
C GLN A 8 -18.37 0.02 7.17
N GLU A 9 -17.52 -0.60 7.99
CA GLU A 9 -16.08 -0.60 7.79
C GLU A 9 -15.71 -1.32 6.50
N ARG A 10 -16.34 -2.47 6.23
CA ARG A 10 -16.13 -3.22 4.98
C ARG A 10 -16.52 -2.41 3.74
N LYS A 11 -17.65 -1.71 3.76
CA LYS A 11 -18.08 -0.83 2.65
C LYS A 11 -17.11 0.34 2.45
N THR A 12 -16.59 0.91 3.54
CA THR A 12 -15.63 2.01 3.46
C THR A 12 -14.30 1.53 2.90
N TRP A 13 -13.84 0.34 3.32
CA TRP A 13 -12.63 -0.29 2.81
C TRP A 13 -12.73 -0.61 1.32
N LEU A 14 -13.86 -1.16 0.86
CA LEU A 14 -14.06 -1.46 -0.55
C LEU A 14 -13.98 -0.21 -1.41
N ARG A 15 -14.69 0.86 -1.05
CA ARG A 15 -14.65 2.14 -1.80
C ARG A 15 -13.25 2.74 -1.87
N VAL A 16 -12.49 2.59 -0.79
CA VAL A 16 -11.10 3.03 -0.71
C VAL A 16 -10.23 2.22 -1.67
N LEU A 17 -10.34 0.90 -1.64
CA LEU A 17 -9.58 0.03 -2.53
C LEU A 17 -9.96 0.28 -3.99
N GLU A 18 -11.24 0.39 -4.31
CA GLU A 18 -11.71 0.71 -5.67
C GLU A 18 -11.14 2.04 -6.20
N CYS A 19 -10.92 3.01 -5.33
CA CYS A 19 -10.38 4.32 -5.71
C CYS A 19 -8.85 4.33 -5.84
N TRP A 20 -8.14 3.68 -4.90
CA TRP A 20 -6.68 3.83 -4.77
C TRP A 20 -5.87 2.62 -5.26
N LEU A 21 -6.48 1.43 -5.32
CA LEU A 21 -5.81 0.22 -5.80
C LEU A 21 -5.37 0.32 -7.27
N PRO A 22 -6.17 0.88 -8.20
CA PRO A 22 -5.71 1.07 -9.58
C PRO A 22 -4.48 1.96 -9.68
N LEU A 23 -4.41 3.01 -8.84
CA LEU A 23 -3.24 3.89 -8.79
C LEU A 23 -2.01 3.16 -8.24
N ALA A 24 -2.17 2.35 -7.19
CA ALA A 24 -1.09 1.54 -6.64
C ALA A 24 -0.59 0.47 -7.62
N GLN A 25 -1.50 -0.19 -8.36
CA GLN A 25 -1.16 -1.14 -9.42
C GLN A 25 -0.44 -0.46 -10.59
N GLU A 26 -0.84 0.75 -10.95
CA GLU A 26 -0.17 1.53 -11.99
C GLU A 26 1.25 1.91 -11.58
N MET A 27 1.44 2.34 -10.33
CA MET A 27 2.77 2.60 -9.79
C MET A 27 3.60 1.34 -9.67
N ASN A 28 3.01 0.21 -9.26
CA ASN A 28 3.69 -1.08 -9.20
C ASN A 28 4.25 -1.48 -10.57
N ARG A 29 3.46 -1.31 -11.64
CA ARG A 29 3.87 -1.59 -13.03
C ARG A 29 4.89 -0.57 -13.54
N THR A 30 4.60 0.72 -13.42
CA THR A 30 5.46 1.81 -13.94
C THR A 30 6.81 1.86 -13.24
N CYS A 31 6.84 1.67 -11.92
CA CYS A 31 8.05 1.79 -11.12
C CYS A 31 8.74 0.44 -10.84
N GLY A 32 8.18 -0.67 -11.34
CA GLY A 32 8.76 -2.00 -11.17
C GLY A 32 8.88 -2.44 -9.72
N TRP A 33 7.89 -2.16 -8.87
CA TRP A 33 7.95 -2.56 -7.46
C TRP A 33 7.89 -4.09 -7.28
N GLY A 34 7.19 -4.79 -8.16
CA GLY A 34 7.08 -6.25 -8.16
C GLY A 34 6.26 -6.81 -7.00
N TYR A 35 5.30 -6.04 -6.47
CA TYR A 35 4.43 -6.49 -5.38
C TYR A 35 3.14 -7.12 -5.90
N GLU A 36 2.70 -8.17 -5.21
CA GLU A 36 1.43 -8.86 -5.42
C GLU A 36 0.24 -7.98 -4.98
N ALA A 37 -0.95 -8.30 -5.49
CA ALA A 37 -2.18 -7.55 -5.20
C ALA A 37 -2.43 -7.39 -3.70
N ALA A 38 -2.26 -8.45 -2.91
CA ALA A 38 -2.44 -8.41 -1.45
C ALA A 38 -1.46 -7.45 -0.74
N THR A 39 -0.22 -7.34 -1.23
CA THR A 39 0.78 -6.41 -0.68
C THR A 39 0.43 -4.96 -1.03
N LEU A 40 -0.09 -4.72 -2.24
CA LEU A 40 -0.57 -3.41 -2.65
C LEU A 40 -1.80 -2.98 -1.86
N GLU A 41 -2.73 -3.88 -1.59
CA GLU A 41 -3.88 -3.63 -0.72
C GLU A 41 -3.43 -3.23 0.69
N ALA A 42 -2.50 -3.97 1.28
CA ALA A 42 -1.94 -3.64 2.60
C ALA A 42 -1.21 -2.28 2.59
N LEU A 43 -0.50 -1.95 1.51
CA LEU A 43 0.17 -0.66 1.33
C LEU A 43 -0.85 0.49 1.28
N VAL A 44 -1.90 0.35 0.47
CA VAL A 44 -3.00 1.33 0.38
C VAL A 44 -3.71 1.45 1.73
N LEU A 45 -3.92 0.31 2.40
CA LEU A 45 -4.25 0.12 3.81
C LEU A 45 -3.57 1.12 4.73
N ALA A 46 -2.25 0.97 4.80
CA ALA A 46 -1.36 1.75 5.66
C ALA A 46 -1.27 3.23 5.25
N ALA A 47 -1.33 3.51 3.96
CA ALA A 47 -1.27 4.86 3.40
C ALA A 47 -2.58 5.64 3.52
N LEU A 48 -3.69 4.97 3.87
CA LEU A 48 -5.03 5.54 3.85
C LEU A 48 -5.20 6.87 4.64
N PRO A 49 -4.72 7.02 5.89
CA PRO A 49 -4.87 8.27 6.62
C PRO A 49 -4.19 9.47 5.92
N ASP A 50 -3.07 9.22 5.24
CA ASP A 50 -2.38 10.24 4.45
C ASP A 50 -3.09 10.49 3.11
N LEU A 51 -3.52 9.43 2.41
CA LEU A 51 -4.26 9.52 1.15
C LEU A 51 -5.55 10.33 1.30
N ARG A 52 -6.28 10.18 2.42
CA ARG A 52 -7.49 10.98 2.70
C ARG A 52 -7.24 12.48 2.81
N ARG A 53 -6.00 12.90 3.09
CA ARG A 53 -5.61 14.32 3.17
C ARG A 53 -5.14 14.87 1.83
N THR A 54 -4.81 13.98 0.88
CA THR A 54 -4.39 14.39 -0.46
C THR A 54 -5.57 14.85 -1.30
N ARG A 55 -5.37 15.90 -2.08
CA ARG A 55 -6.37 16.44 -3.03
C ARG A 55 -5.94 16.28 -4.49
N THR A 56 -4.73 15.79 -4.75
CA THR A 56 -4.19 15.65 -6.09
C THR A 56 -3.60 14.27 -6.31
N ILE A 57 -3.67 13.78 -7.55
CA ILE A 57 -3.08 12.48 -7.93
C ILE A 57 -1.56 12.49 -7.69
N PHE A 58 -0.90 13.63 -7.89
CA PHE A 58 0.54 13.78 -7.63
C PHE A 58 0.88 13.55 -6.15
N THR A 59 0.13 14.17 -5.23
CA THR A 59 0.36 13.96 -3.78
C THR A 59 0.02 12.54 -3.35
N ALA A 60 -1.01 11.92 -3.92
CA ALA A 60 -1.32 10.52 -3.67
C ALA A 60 -0.17 9.58 -4.10
N ARG A 61 0.43 9.82 -5.27
CA ARG A 61 1.61 9.06 -5.73
C ARG A 61 2.80 9.23 -4.79
N ALA A 62 3.05 10.45 -4.30
CA ALA A 62 4.12 10.71 -3.35
C ALA A 62 3.91 9.96 -2.03
N VAL A 63 2.68 9.93 -1.51
CA VAL A 63 2.31 9.17 -0.30
C VAL A 63 2.55 7.67 -0.51
N LEU A 64 2.06 7.09 -1.61
CA LEU A 64 2.27 5.67 -1.91
C LEU A 64 3.76 5.33 -2.03
N TRP A 65 4.54 6.20 -2.68
CA TRP A 65 6.00 6.03 -2.80
C TRP A 65 6.71 6.08 -1.44
N TYR A 66 6.30 7.00 -0.57
CA TYR A 66 6.84 7.12 0.78
C TYR A 66 6.60 5.84 1.60
N HIS A 67 5.36 5.34 1.60
CA HIS A 67 5.00 4.09 2.28
C HIS A 67 5.70 2.87 1.67
N PHE A 68 5.86 2.81 0.34
CA PHE A 68 6.64 1.77 -0.34
C PHE A 68 8.10 1.76 0.15
N ARG A 69 8.74 2.93 0.23
CA ARG A 69 10.11 3.05 0.72
C ARG A 69 10.23 2.63 2.19
N GLN A 70 9.24 2.97 3.02
CA GLN A 70 9.24 2.52 4.41
C GLN A 70 9.13 1.00 4.51
N LEU A 71 8.21 0.38 3.77
CA LEU A 71 8.05 -1.07 3.73
C LEU A 71 9.36 -1.78 3.32
N ARG A 72 10.06 -1.24 2.31
CA ARG A 72 11.37 -1.74 1.88
C ARG A 72 12.49 -1.55 2.91
N ARG A 73 12.41 -0.51 3.74
CA ARG A 73 13.39 -0.27 4.82
C ARG A 73 13.12 -1.13 6.04
N SER A 74 11.85 -1.41 6.32
CA SER A 74 11.39 -2.22 7.44
C SER A 74 11.56 -3.72 7.20
N CYS A 75 11.68 -4.16 5.94
CA CYS A 75 12.19 -5.48 5.63
C CYS A 75 13.70 -5.47 5.88
N PRO A 76 14.22 -6.09 6.96
CA PRO A 76 15.65 -6.22 7.10
C PRO A 76 16.10 -7.05 5.90
N ARG A 77 17.08 -6.56 5.17
CA ARG A 77 17.83 -7.29 4.16
C ARG A 77 18.12 -8.69 4.72
N ARG A 78 17.26 -9.67 4.41
CA ARG A 78 17.43 -11.06 4.85
C ARG A 78 18.68 -11.52 4.14
N ALA A 79 19.77 -11.47 4.89
CA ALA A 79 21.02 -12.17 4.69
C ALA A 79 21.22 -12.63 3.23
N ALA A 80 21.83 -11.76 2.43
CA ALA A 80 22.72 -12.25 1.38
C ALA A 80 23.94 -12.86 2.10
N ASN A 81 23.75 -13.96 2.82
CA ASN A 81 24.84 -14.79 3.28
C ASN A 81 24.96 -15.89 2.23
N GLY A 82 25.83 -15.63 1.26
CA GLY A 82 26.46 -16.71 0.52
C GLY A 82 27.31 -17.48 1.51
N GLU A 83 26.78 -18.58 2.02
CA GLU A 83 27.60 -19.62 2.62
C GLU A 83 28.01 -20.53 1.47
N ARG A 84 29.28 -20.37 1.08
CA ARG A 84 30.04 -21.28 0.23
C ARG A 84 30.22 -22.62 0.91
#